data_AF-A0A1M5M7F4-F1
#
_entry.id   AF-A0A1M5M7F4-F1
#
_cell.length_a   1.000
_cell.length_b   1.000
_cell.length_c   1.000
_cell.angle_alpha   90.00
_cell.angle_beta   90.00
_cell.angle_gamma   90.00
#
_symmetry.space_group_name_H-M   'P 1'
#
loop_
_entity.id
_entity.type
_entity.pdbx_description
1 polymer ?
#
loop_
_entity_poly.entity_id
_entity_poly.type
_entity_poly.pdbx_seq_one_letter_code
_entity_poly.pdbx_strand_id
1 'polypeptide(L)'
;MRVVFLLLLAAICVHAAPAKLVGAVDSKAEFSGNRLFAVLDSVGGPGTWMEWDVNGIRDPSVMGVLDPLLKSSNKPKMVWVLSERKLPLLCALLPKGAGEVLVFYELKALDAKPVPLEMNRVLNPEVVFRDYRQVSASEFVHLDRPSLKVSANDKYIRFSYSKPDATPLRFDSDFEKKTTVEKKNEINNYRAFFEYEYALMLRAFVQSTRALFNWQAWHWYMPAFNAKAMISDAELTAIFKKGVPPQSYTIFRTKAVGGQWVEFKTNGNGFYEMVITNP
;
A
#
# COMPACT_ATOMS: atom_id res chain seq x y z
N MET A 1 39.95 42.76 19.38
CA MET A 1 38.70 43.48 19.06
C MET A 1 38.50 43.45 17.54
N ARG A 2 37.25 43.26 17.09
CA ARG A 2 36.76 43.00 15.71
C ARG A 2 36.49 41.53 15.37
N VAL A 3 35.33 41.14 15.90
CA VAL A 3 34.34 40.19 15.37
C VAL A 3 34.18 40.34 13.85
N VAL A 4 34.25 39.23 13.12
CA VAL A 4 33.51 39.07 11.86
C VAL A 4 32.81 37.71 11.92
N PHE A 5 31.51 37.80 12.15
CA PHE A 5 30.52 36.74 12.14
C PHE A 5 30.23 36.42 10.66
N LEU A 6 30.54 35.20 10.21
CA LEU A 6 30.07 34.70 8.91
C LEU A 6 29.37 33.37 9.15
N LEU A 7 28.15 33.50 9.67
CA LEU A 7 27.06 32.54 9.49
C LEU A 7 26.77 32.48 7.98
N LEU A 8 27.28 31.46 7.31
CA LEU A 8 26.65 30.99 6.08
C LEU A 8 26.00 29.64 6.37
N LEU A 9 24.67 29.67 6.42
CA LEU A 9 23.78 28.54 6.26
C LEU A 9 24.14 27.82 4.95
N ALA A 10 25.05 26.85 5.01
CA ALA A 10 25.09 25.80 4.02
C ALA A 10 23.91 24.87 4.35
N ALA A 11 22.83 25.08 3.60
CA ALA A 11 21.71 24.16 3.51
C ALA A 11 22.25 22.73 3.44
N ILE A 12 21.79 21.90 4.37
CA ILE A 12 22.02 20.46 4.37
C ILE A 12 21.26 19.92 3.15
N CYS A 13 21.89 20.00 1.97
CA CYS A 13 21.57 19.13 0.87
C CYS A 13 21.95 17.73 1.33
N VAL A 14 20.96 17.00 1.87
CA VAL A 14 21.02 15.56 2.07
C VAL A 14 21.24 14.95 0.69
N HIS A 15 22.50 14.84 0.29
CA HIS A 15 22.89 13.96 -0.81
C HIS A 15 22.66 12.56 -0.27
N ALA A 16 21.49 11.99 -0.57
CA ALA A 16 21.21 10.59 -0.37
C ALA A 16 22.34 9.82 -1.08
N ALA A 17 23.27 9.26 -0.30
CA ALA A 17 24.36 8.49 -0.88
C ALA A 17 23.76 7.37 -1.75
N PRO A 18 24.33 7.11 -2.94
CA PRO A 18 23.67 6.35 -4.00
C PRO A 18 23.26 4.97 -3.49
N ALA A 19 22.07 4.51 -3.90
CA ALA A 19 21.64 3.14 -3.65
C ALA A 19 22.70 2.15 -4.13
N LYS A 20 22.92 1.09 -3.37
CA LYS A 20 23.95 0.10 -3.68
C LYS A 20 23.40 -0.88 -4.70
N LEU A 21 24.07 -1.05 -5.84
CA LEU A 21 23.78 -2.15 -6.76
C LEU A 21 24.08 -3.48 -6.06
N VAL A 22 23.06 -4.32 -5.90
CA VAL A 22 23.15 -5.63 -5.24
C VAL A 22 23.43 -6.73 -6.26
N GLY A 23 22.86 -6.60 -7.46
CA GLY A 23 23.06 -7.58 -8.52
C GLY A 23 22.18 -7.30 -9.74
N ALA A 24 22.40 -8.09 -10.78
CA ALA A 24 21.58 -8.09 -11.98
C ALA A 24 21.38 -9.53 -12.48
N VAL A 25 20.21 -9.82 -13.03
CA VAL A 25 19.87 -11.10 -13.63
C VAL A 25 19.44 -10.87 -15.06
N ASP A 26 20.24 -11.38 -15.99
CA ASP A 26 20.01 -11.25 -17.43
C ASP A 26 19.13 -12.37 -17.98
N SER A 27 18.29 -12.02 -18.94
CA SER A 27 17.57 -12.97 -19.78
C SER A 27 17.78 -12.61 -21.26
N LYS A 28 18.06 -13.63 -22.08
CA LYS A 28 18.25 -13.45 -23.54
C LYS A 28 16.93 -13.20 -24.29
N ALA A 29 15.79 -13.40 -23.62
CA ALA A 29 14.44 -13.13 -24.09
C ALA A 29 13.67 -12.39 -22.98
N GLU A 30 12.45 -11.94 -23.26
CA GLU A 30 11.58 -11.38 -22.22
C GLU A 30 11.30 -12.40 -21.10
N PHE A 31 11.25 -11.93 -19.87
CA PHE A 31 10.91 -12.77 -18.73
C PHE A 31 9.45 -13.22 -18.83
N SER A 32 9.21 -14.52 -18.79
CA SER A 32 7.86 -15.02 -18.51
C SER A 32 7.47 -14.65 -17.08
N GLY A 33 6.17 -14.41 -16.82
CA GLY A 33 5.68 -14.01 -15.50
C GLY A 33 6.17 -14.93 -14.37
N ASN A 34 6.08 -16.25 -14.55
CA ASN A 34 6.56 -17.23 -13.56
C ASN A 34 8.06 -17.08 -13.27
N ARG A 35 8.89 -16.85 -14.31
CA ARG A 35 10.33 -16.70 -14.14
C ARG A 35 10.68 -15.35 -13.51
N LEU A 36 9.98 -14.29 -13.90
CA LEU A 36 10.12 -12.95 -13.32
C LEU A 36 9.92 -13.02 -11.80
N PHE A 37 8.78 -13.54 -11.35
CA PHE A 37 8.46 -13.62 -9.93
C PHE A 37 9.36 -14.61 -9.18
N ALA A 38 9.74 -15.73 -9.79
CA ALA A 38 10.71 -16.64 -9.16
C ALA A 38 12.08 -15.96 -8.91
N VAL A 39 12.54 -15.10 -9.82
CA VAL A 39 13.78 -14.32 -9.62
C VAL A 39 13.59 -13.27 -8.52
N LEU A 40 12.48 -12.53 -8.55
CA LEU A 40 12.15 -11.56 -7.50
C LEU A 40 12.13 -12.22 -6.12
N ASP A 41 11.45 -13.36 -5.97
CA ASP A 41 11.34 -14.11 -4.72
C ASP A 41 12.71 -14.67 -4.27
N SER A 42 13.55 -15.12 -5.20
CA SER A 42 14.89 -15.62 -4.88
C SER A 42 15.81 -14.56 -4.25
N VAL A 43 15.63 -13.28 -4.61
CA VAL A 43 16.41 -12.15 -4.09
C VAL A 43 15.71 -11.51 -2.87
N GLY A 44 14.38 -11.43 -2.92
CA GLY A 44 13.55 -10.79 -1.91
C GLY A 44 13.30 -11.64 -0.66
N GLY A 45 13.38 -12.97 -0.79
CA GLY A 45 12.99 -13.89 0.27
C GLY A 45 11.48 -13.87 0.50
N PRO A 46 11.00 -13.93 1.76
CA PRO A 46 9.56 -14.03 2.07
C PRO A 46 8.79 -12.70 1.95
N GLY A 47 9.46 -11.61 1.58
CA GLY A 47 8.84 -10.29 1.56
C GLY A 47 7.97 -10.06 0.31
N THR A 48 7.07 -9.09 0.39
CA THR A 48 6.13 -8.75 -0.70
C THR A 48 6.67 -7.67 -1.63
N TRP A 49 6.87 -7.99 -2.91
CA TRP A 49 7.23 -7.01 -3.93
C TRP A 49 6.03 -6.16 -4.33
N MET A 50 6.17 -4.83 -4.24
CA MET A 50 5.14 -3.86 -4.55
C MET A 50 5.55 -3.03 -5.77
N GLU A 51 4.73 -3.02 -6.81
CA GLU A 51 5.00 -2.24 -8.02
C GLU A 51 5.01 -0.73 -7.70
N TRP A 52 5.99 -0.01 -8.23
CA TRP A 52 6.05 1.45 -8.14
C TRP A 52 5.14 2.07 -9.18
N ASP A 53 4.36 3.07 -8.75
CA ASP A 53 3.46 3.81 -9.59
C ASP A 53 4.06 5.16 -9.99
N VAL A 54 4.11 5.43 -11.30
CA VAL A 54 4.58 6.71 -11.85
C VAL A 54 3.72 7.90 -11.44
N ASN A 55 2.44 7.67 -11.15
CA ASN A 55 1.50 8.69 -10.67
C ASN A 55 1.51 8.82 -9.15
N GLY A 56 2.25 7.96 -8.45
CA GLY A 56 2.38 8.02 -7.01
C GLY A 56 3.44 9.04 -6.55
N ILE A 57 3.52 9.22 -5.24
CA ILE A 57 4.53 10.05 -4.59
C ILE A 57 5.93 9.57 -4.98
N ARG A 58 6.77 10.55 -5.31
CA ARG A 58 8.18 10.36 -5.64
C ARG A 58 9.00 10.28 -4.35
N ASP A 59 9.23 9.05 -3.88
CA ASP A 59 10.10 8.81 -2.73
C ASP A 59 11.56 9.18 -3.08
N PRO A 60 12.22 10.10 -2.34
CA PRO A 60 13.55 10.59 -2.69
C PRO A 60 14.60 9.49 -2.89
N SER A 61 14.64 8.49 -1.99
CA SER A 61 15.57 7.37 -2.09
C SER A 61 15.31 6.49 -3.32
N VAL A 62 14.04 6.25 -3.65
CA VAL A 62 13.65 5.56 -4.90
C VAL A 62 14.05 6.39 -6.13
N MET A 63 13.76 7.69 -6.11
CA MET A 63 14.03 8.57 -7.24
C MET A 63 15.52 8.79 -7.50
N GLY A 64 16.38 8.72 -6.48
CA GLY A 64 17.83 8.73 -6.66
C GLY A 64 18.32 7.62 -7.59
N VAL A 65 17.60 6.50 -7.68
CA VAL A 65 17.88 5.42 -8.64
C VAL A 65 17.13 5.62 -9.96
N LEU A 66 15.84 5.97 -9.89
CA LEU A 66 14.98 6.00 -11.07
C LEU A 66 15.19 7.23 -11.95
N ASP A 67 15.50 8.41 -11.40
CA ASP A 67 15.63 9.65 -12.20
C ASP A 67 16.65 9.53 -13.34
N PRO A 68 17.86 8.95 -13.15
CA PRO A 68 18.78 8.67 -14.25
C PRO A 68 18.21 7.68 -15.27
N LEU A 69 17.55 6.62 -14.81
CA LEU A 69 16.99 5.57 -15.67
C LEU A 69 15.83 6.08 -16.53
N LEU A 70 14.95 6.91 -15.95
CA LEU A 70 13.80 7.51 -16.62
C LEU A 70 14.19 8.55 -17.67
N LYS A 71 15.36 9.19 -17.53
CA LYS A 71 15.95 10.10 -18.52
C LYS A 71 16.75 9.39 -19.60
N SER A 72 17.09 8.11 -19.39
CA SER A 72 17.81 7.30 -20.38
C SER A 72 16.89 6.86 -21.53
N SER A 73 17.48 6.48 -22.66
CA SER A 73 16.76 5.80 -23.74
C SER A 73 16.29 4.39 -23.34
N ASN A 74 16.91 3.79 -22.32
CA ASN A 74 16.61 2.46 -21.82
C ASN A 74 15.73 2.51 -20.56
N LYS A 75 14.54 3.09 -20.70
CA LYS A 75 13.63 3.29 -19.56
C LYS A 75 13.19 1.95 -18.95
N PRO A 76 12.99 1.88 -17.63
CA PRO A 76 12.43 0.69 -17.00
C PRO A 76 11.04 0.36 -17.56
N LYS A 77 10.82 -0.91 -17.88
CA LYS A 77 9.49 -1.43 -18.22
C LYS A 77 8.60 -1.51 -16.98
N MET A 78 9.17 -2.00 -15.88
CA MET A 78 8.49 -2.15 -14.59
C MET A 78 9.49 -1.95 -13.45
N VAL A 79 8.97 -1.51 -12.30
CA VAL A 79 9.77 -1.27 -11.09
C VAL A 79 9.01 -1.81 -9.89
N TRP A 80 9.71 -2.49 -8.99
CA TRP A 80 9.15 -2.99 -7.73
C TRP A 80 9.99 -2.58 -6.53
N VAL A 81 9.34 -2.44 -5.39
CA VAL A 81 9.95 -2.13 -4.10
C VAL A 81 9.58 -3.22 -3.10
N LEU A 82 10.56 -3.61 -2.29
CA LEU A 82 10.42 -4.53 -1.17
C LEU A 82 10.79 -3.79 0.11
N SER A 83 9.81 -3.48 0.95
CA SER A 83 10.01 -2.68 2.17
C SER A 83 10.20 -3.51 3.44
N GLU A 84 9.83 -4.80 3.43
CA GLU A 84 9.79 -5.71 4.60
C GLU A 84 11.21 -6.22 4.98
N ARG A 85 12.21 -5.35 4.97
CA ARG A 85 13.63 -5.63 5.23
C ARG A 85 14.25 -4.49 6.04
N LYS A 86 15.41 -4.77 6.67
CA LYS A 86 16.21 -3.73 7.35
C LYS A 86 16.58 -2.58 6.41
N LEU A 87 16.96 -2.92 5.17
CA LEU A 87 17.18 -1.99 4.07
C LEU A 87 16.25 -2.39 2.92
N PRO A 88 15.41 -1.48 2.40
CA PRO A 88 14.51 -1.78 1.30
C PRO A 88 15.26 -2.17 0.03
N LEU A 89 14.65 -3.00 -0.81
CA LEU A 89 15.15 -3.27 -2.16
C LEU A 89 14.27 -2.60 -3.21
N LEU A 90 14.90 -2.16 -4.27
CA LEU A 90 14.28 -1.73 -5.52
C LEU A 90 14.74 -2.69 -6.62
N CYS A 91 13.80 -3.18 -7.42
CA CYS A 91 14.09 -3.93 -8.64
C CYS A 91 13.58 -3.14 -9.84
N ALA A 92 14.41 -2.97 -10.86
CA ALA A 92 14.01 -2.39 -12.15
C ALA A 92 14.17 -3.44 -13.26
N LEU A 93 13.11 -3.67 -14.03
CA LEU A 93 13.14 -4.43 -15.27
C LEU A 93 13.52 -3.50 -16.42
N LEU A 94 14.70 -3.67 -16.98
CA LEU A 94 15.21 -2.87 -18.10
C LEU A 94 15.22 -3.70 -19.39
N PRO A 95 14.94 -3.08 -20.55
CA PRO A 95 15.23 -3.70 -21.85
C PRO A 95 16.73 -3.97 -22.00
N LYS A 96 17.09 -5.07 -22.68
CA LYS A 96 18.49 -5.39 -23.03
C LYS A 96 18.56 -6.14 -24.37
N GLY A 97 18.69 -5.39 -25.47
CA GLY A 97 18.70 -5.97 -26.82
C GLY A 97 17.36 -6.65 -27.13
N ALA A 98 17.40 -7.94 -27.49
CA ALA A 98 16.20 -8.76 -27.70
C ALA A 98 15.62 -9.36 -26.39
N GLY A 99 16.30 -9.13 -25.26
CA GLY A 99 15.90 -9.65 -23.95
C GLY A 99 15.74 -8.55 -22.91
N GLU A 100 15.91 -8.93 -21.65
CA GLU A 100 15.63 -8.09 -20.49
C GLU A 100 16.63 -8.35 -19.37
N VAL A 101 16.78 -7.38 -18.47
CA VAL A 101 17.59 -7.51 -17.26
C VAL A 101 16.83 -6.99 -16.06
N LEU A 102 16.84 -7.76 -14.98
CA LEU A 102 16.39 -7.32 -13.67
C LEU A 102 17.59 -6.78 -12.91
N VAL A 103 17.53 -5.53 -12.49
CA VAL A 103 18.60 -4.88 -11.73
C VAL A 103 18.10 -4.57 -10.33
N PHE A 104 18.87 -4.99 -9.32
CA PHE A 104 18.50 -4.89 -7.91
C PHE A 104 19.36 -3.86 -7.20
N TYR A 105 18.71 -2.93 -6.51
CA TYR A 105 19.33 -1.87 -5.74
C TYR A 105 18.89 -1.96 -4.29
N GLU A 106 19.83 -1.84 -3.35
CA GLU A 106 19.55 -1.69 -1.93
C GLU A 106 19.45 -0.20 -1.61
N LEU A 107 18.28 0.20 -1.13
CA LEU A 107 17.97 1.57 -0.70
C LEU A 107 18.35 1.72 0.77
N LYS A 108 18.65 2.96 1.18
CA LYS A 108 18.89 3.26 2.60
C LYS A 108 17.61 3.24 3.43
N ALA A 109 16.53 3.77 2.86
CA ALA A 109 15.22 3.89 3.47
C ALA A 109 14.16 4.14 2.40
N LEU A 110 12.89 4.14 2.81
CA LEU A 110 11.79 4.79 2.11
C LEU A 110 11.48 6.05 2.90
N ASP A 111 11.86 7.21 2.35
CA ASP A 111 11.99 8.48 3.06
C ASP A 111 11.08 9.59 2.52
N ALA A 112 10.04 9.22 1.77
CA ALA A 112 8.95 10.12 1.44
C ALA A 112 8.31 10.73 2.69
N LYS A 113 8.16 12.05 2.70
CA LYS A 113 7.39 12.74 3.74
C LYS A 113 5.89 12.46 3.56
N PRO A 114 5.12 12.35 4.67
CA PRO A 114 3.67 12.20 4.57
C PRO A 114 3.02 13.35 3.81
N VAL A 115 2.16 13.01 2.87
CA VAL A 115 1.30 13.96 2.15
C VAL A 115 -0.16 13.48 2.24
N PRO A 116 -1.14 14.40 2.17
CA PRO A 116 -2.55 14.03 2.14
C PRO A 116 -2.86 13.03 1.03
N LEU A 117 -3.81 12.12 1.31
CA LEU A 117 -4.31 11.19 0.30
C LEU A 117 -5.07 11.97 -0.78
N GLU A 118 -4.75 11.70 -2.03
CA GLU A 118 -5.40 12.28 -3.20
C GLU A 118 -5.74 11.16 -4.18
N MET A 119 -6.92 11.26 -4.80
CA MET A 119 -7.26 10.44 -5.95
C MET A 119 -6.71 11.07 -7.21
N ASN A 120 -6.09 10.28 -8.07
CA ASN A 120 -5.62 10.80 -9.34
C ASN A 120 -6.82 11.25 -10.20
N ARG A 121 -6.72 12.45 -10.79
CA ARG A 121 -7.83 13.12 -11.48
C ARG A 121 -8.35 12.37 -12.70
N VAL A 122 -7.46 11.67 -13.40
CA VAL A 122 -7.78 10.90 -14.59
C VAL A 122 -7.52 9.44 -14.27
N LEU A 123 -8.59 8.69 -14.07
CA LEU A 123 -8.55 7.25 -13.91
C LEU A 123 -8.72 6.61 -15.28
N ASN A 124 -7.68 5.96 -15.79
CA ASN A 124 -7.83 5.07 -16.95
C ASN A 124 -8.22 3.68 -16.44
N PRO A 125 -9.43 3.16 -16.73
CA PRO A 125 -9.85 1.83 -16.27
C PRO A 125 -8.90 0.71 -16.70
N GLU A 126 -8.27 0.80 -17.87
CA GLU A 126 -7.30 -0.20 -18.35
C GLU A 126 -6.03 -0.26 -17.48
N VAL A 127 -5.70 0.86 -16.83
CA VAL A 127 -4.57 0.94 -15.90
C VAL A 127 -5.02 0.55 -14.50
N VAL A 128 -6.11 1.13 -14.02
CA VAL A 128 -6.60 0.94 -12.64
C VAL A 128 -7.05 -0.48 -12.39
N PHE A 129 -7.76 -1.07 -13.36
CA PHE A 129 -8.33 -2.41 -13.29
C PHE A 129 -7.62 -3.40 -14.21
N ARG A 130 -6.33 -3.17 -14.50
CA ARG A 130 -5.49 -4.03 -15.34
C ARG A 130 -5.62 -5.52 -14.99
N ASP A 131 -5.68 -5.82 -13.70
CA ASP A 131 -5.68 -7.19 -13.17
C ASP A 131 -7.12 -7.76 -13.04
N TYR A 132 -8.10 -7.09 -13.65
CA TYR A 132 -9.52 -7.45 -13.61
C TYR A 132 -10.12 -7.58 -15.01
N ARG A 133 -11.09 -8.49 -15.14
CA ARG A 133 -11.99 -8.54 -16.31
C ARG A 133 -13.30 -7.84 -15.99
N GLN A 134 -13.80 -7.03 -16.92
CA GLN A 134 -15.13 -6.46 -16.83
C GLN A 134 -16.19 -7.55 -17.10
N VAL A 135 -17.17 -7.69 -16.21
CA VAL A 135 -18.27 -8.66 -16.34
C VAL A 135 -19.63 -8.00 -16.56
N SER A 136 -19.77 -6.73 -16.21
CA SER A 136 -20.93 -5.91 -16.53
C SER A 136 -20.53 -4.43 -16.64
N ALA A 137 -21.47 -3.55 -16.96
CA ALA A 137 -21.21 -2.12 -17.09
C ALA A 137 -20.56 -1.50 -15.84
N SER A 138 -20.85 -2.03 -14.66
CA SER A 138 -20.39 -1.50 -13.37
C SER A 138 -19.62 -2.52 -12.53
N GLU A 139 -19.30 -3.71 -13.05
CA GLU A 139 -18.66 -4.77 -12.27
C GLU A 139 -17.45 -5.37 -12.96
N PHE A 140 -16.44 -5.64 -12.13
CA PHE A 140 -15.15 -6.21 -12.52
C PHE A 140 -14.79 -7.35 -11.56
N VAL A 141 -14.16 -8.39 -12.09
CA VAL A 141 -13.72 -9.57 -11.32
C VAL A 141 -12.24 -9.79 -11.58
N HIS A 142 -11.45 -10.00 -10.52
CA HIS A 142 -10.01 -10.20 -10.65
C HIS A 142 -9.70 -11.46 -11.47
N LEU A 143 -8.66 -11.40 -12.31
CA LEU A 143 -8.31 -12.48 -13.24
C LEU A 143 -7.96 -13.79 -12.50
N ASP A 144 -7.11 -13.71 -11.48
CA ASP A 144 -6.65 -14.88 -10.71
C ASP A 144 -7.46 -15.22 -9.45
N ARG A 145 -8.29 -14.28 -8.95
CA ARG A 145 -8.96 -14.39 -7.65
C ARG A 145 -10.44 -13.98 -7.78
N PRO A 146 -11.35 -14.88 -8.20
CA PRO A 146 -12.75 -14.52 -8.44
C PRO A 146 -13.53 -13.97 -7.23
N SER A 147 -13.02 -14.18 -6.01
CA SER A 147 -13.55 -13.59 -4.79
C SER A 147 -13.23 -12.11 -4.63
N LEU A 148 -12.26 -11.57 -5.37
CA LEU A 148 -11.98 -10.13 -5.49
C LEU A 148 -12.85 -9.53 -6.59
N LYS A 149 -13.72 -8.61 -6.19
CA LYS A 149 -14.65 -7.92 -7.10
C LYS A 149 -14.58 -6.42 -6.90
N VAL A 150 -14.78 -5.68 -7.99
CA VAL A 150 -14.96 -4.24 -7.97
C VAL A 150 -16.33 -3.90 -8.53
N SER A 151 -17.05 -3.03 -7.84
CA SER A 151 -18.23 -2.36 -8.36
C SER A 151 -17.95 -0.87 -8.45
N ALA A 152 -18.15 -0.26 -9.62
CA ALA A 152 -17.87 1.15 -9.85
C ALA A 152 -19.06 1.83 -10.55
N ASN A 153 -19.46 2.99 -10.03
CA ASN A 153 -20.43 3.89 -10.65
C ASN A 153 -20.05 5.35 -10.37
N ASP A 154 -20.93 6.28 -10.73
CA ASP A 154 -20.78 7.72 -10.51
C ASP A 154 -20.66 8.11 -9.04
N LYS A 155 -21.24 7.34 -8.12
CA LYS A 155 -21.27 7.62 -6.68
C LYS A 155 -20.16 6.96 -5.90
N TYR A 156 -19.69 5.78 -6.33
CA TYR A 156 -18.69 5.04 -5.59
C TYR A 156 -17.82 4.14 -6.46
N ILE A 157 -16.66 3.81 -5.91
CA ILE A 157 -15.86 2.64 -6.28
C ILE A 157 -15.80 1.74 -5.03
N ARG A 158 -16.18 0.48 -5.17
CA ARG A 158 -16.26 -0.50 -4.09
C ARG A 158 -15.46 -1.74 -4.46
N PHE A 159 -14.43 -2.03 -3.68
CA PHE A 159 -13.72 -3.29 -3.73
C PHE A 159 -14.26 -4.20 -2.63
N SER A 160 -14.47 -5.46 -2.97
CA SER A 160 -14.95 -6.46 -2.02
C SER A 160 -14.15 -7.75 -2.16
N TYR A 161 -13.87 -8.36 -1.02
CA TYR A 161 -13.33 -9.70 -0.91
C TYR A 161 -14.16 -10.47 0.10
N SER A 162 -14.53 -11.69 -0.26
CA SER A 162 -15.18 -12.61 0.66
C SER A 162 -14.49 -13.96 0.64
N LYS A 163 -13.98 -14.36 1.80
CA LYS A 163 -13.54 -15.73 2.08
C LYS A 163 -13.81 -15.97 3.56
N PRO A 164 -14.96 -16.60 3.92
CA PRO A 164 -15.32 -16.81 5.31
C PRO A 164 -14.20 -17.48 6.10
N ASP A 165 -13.90 -16.93 7.27
CA ASP A 165 -12.92 -17.51 8.18
C ASP A 165 -13.57 -18.56 9.08
N ALA A 166 -12.80 -19.58 9.45
CA ALA A 166 -13.28 -20.62 10.35
C ALA A 166 -13.48 -20.11 11.79
N THR A 167 -12.80 -19.00 12.13
CA THR A 167 -12.76 -18.45 13.49
C THR A 167 -13.06 -16.96 13.43
N PRO A 168 -14.33 -16.54 13.50
CA PRO A 168 -14.69 -15.14 13.45
C PRO A 168 -14.17 -14.38 14.69
N LEU A 169 -14.02 -13.06 14.53
CA LEU A 169 -13.65 -12.15 15.61
C LEU A 169 -14.66 -12.26 16.77
N ARG A 170 -14.16 -12.70 17.92
CA ARG A 170 -14.96 -12.86 19.14
C ARG A 170 -15.35 -11.51 19.73
N PHE A 171 -16.62 -11.30 20.00
CA PHE A 171 -17.13 -10.09 20.67
C PHE A 171 -17.70 -10.42 22.05
N ASP A 172 -17.21 -9.74 23.08
CA ASP A 172 -17.69 -9.92 24.45
C ASP A 172 -18.72 -8.84 24.81
N SER A 173 -19.98 -9.24 24.93
CA SER A 173 -21.09 -8.33 25.27
C SER A 173 -21.01 -7.73 26.68
N ASP A 174 -20.16 -8.29 27.54
CA ASP A 174 -19.99 -7.88 28.93
C ASP A 174 -18.82 -6.92 29.15
N PHE A 175 -18.26 -6.33 28.09
CA PHE A 175 -17.13 -5.40 28.14
C PHE A 175 -17.21 -4.38 29.28
N GLU A 176 -18.38 -3.79 29.55
CA GLU A 176 -18.54 -2.80 30.61
C GLU A 176 -18.32 -3.33 32.03
N LYS A 177 -18.55 -4.62 32.26
CA LYS A 177 -18.36 -5.29 33.56
C LYS A 177 -16.90 -5.66 33.82
N LYS A 178 -16.05 -5.58 32.79
CA LYS A 178 -14.63 -5.91 32.89
C LYS A 178 -13.84 -4.85 33.65
N THR A 179 -12.76 -5.28 34.30
CA THR A 179 -11.78 -4.39 34.92
C THR A 179 -11.08 -3.54 33.87
N THR A 180 -10.44 -2.44 34.30
CA THR A 180 -9.66 -1.56 33.41
C THR A 180 -8.57 -2.31 32.64
N VAL A 181 -7.92 -3.30 33.27
CA VAL A 181 -6.86 -4.10 32.65
C VAL A 181 -7.44 -4.99 31.54
N GLU A 182 -8.55 -5.66 31.81
CA GLU A 182 -9.24 -6.51 30.83
C GLU A 182 -9.76 -5.69 29.64
N LYS A 183 -10.36 -4.52 29.89
CA LYS A 183 -10.79 -3.59 28.83
C LYS A 183 -9.63 -3.21 27.92
N LYS A 184 -8.47 -2.87 28.50
CA LYS A 184 -7.26 -2.52 27.73
C LYS A 184 -6.71 -3.69 26.92
N ASN A 185 -6.68 -4.89 27.50
CA ASN A 185 -6.22 -6.08 26.81
C ASN A 185 -7.12 -6.43 25.60
N GLU A 186 -8.43 -6.29 25.76
CA GLU A 186 -9.37 -6.53 24.68
C GLU A 186 -9.22 -5.53 23.53
N ILE A 187 -9.07 -4.24 23.85
CA ILE A 187 -8.77 -3.20 22.85
C ILE A 187 -7.48 -3.51 22.10
N ASN A 188 -6.41 -3.91 22.79
CA ASN A 188 -5.14 -4.26 22.15
C ASN A 188 -5.26 -5.48 21.24
N ASN A 189 -6.00 -6.52 21.65
CA ASN A 189 -6.24 -7.71 20.84
C ASN A 189 -6.98 -7.36 19.54
N TYR A 190 -8.01 -6.52 19.63
CA TYR A 190 -8.75 -6.03 18.47
C TYR A 190 -7.88 -5.17 17.56
N ARG A 191 -7.04 -4.30 18.12
CA ARG A 191 -6.12 -3.49 17.33
C ARG A 191 -5.16 -4.37 16.53
N ALA A 192 -4.51 -5.35 17.18
CA ALA A 192 -3.62 -6.27 16.50
C ALA A 192 -4.34 -7.07 15.39
N PHE A 193 -5.57 -7.50 15.65
CA PHE A 193 -6.41 -8.14 14.65
C PHE A 193 -6.72 -7.19 13.48
N PHE A 194 -7.10 -5.94 13.73
CA PHE A 194 -7.40 -4.97 12.68
C PHE A 194 -6.17 -4.52 11.89
N GLU A 195 -5.00 -4.44 12.50
CA GLU A 195 -3.73 -4.20 11.79
C GLU A 195 -3.44 -5.33 10.79
N TYR A 196 -3.67 -6.59 11.19
CA TYR A 196 -3.57 -7.75 10.31
C TYR A 196 -4.58 -7.70 9.16
N GLU A 197 -5.86 -7.49 9.49
CA GLU A 197 -6.96 -7.38 8.50
C GLU A 197 -6.72 -6.25 7.50
N TYR A 198 -6.24 -5.10 7.99
CA TYR A 198 -5.86 -3.96 7.18
C TYR A 198 -4.73 -4.33 6.21
N ALA A 199 -3.68 -5.00 6.68
CA ALA A 199 -2.57 -5.41 5.82
C ALA A 199 -3.01 -6.40 4.73
N LEU A 200 -3.89 -7.35 5.04
CA LEU A 200 -4.48 -8.27 4.07
C LEU A 200 -5.32 -7.52 3.01
N MET A 201 -6.17 -6.60 3.46
CA MET A 201 -7.01 -5.80 2.58
C MET A 201 -6.15 -4.92 1.65
N LEU A 202 -5.07 -4.31 2.15
CA LEU A 202 -4.14 -3.55 1.31
C LEU A 202 -3.51 -4.41 0.22
N ARG A 203 -3.12 -5.66 0.54
CA ARG A 203 -2.61 -6.61 -0.46
C ARG A 203 -3.70 -6.97 -1.48
N ALA A 204 -4.93 -7.15 -1.02
CA ALA A 204 -6.06 -7.50 -1.88
C ALA A 204 -6.48 -6.37 -2.82
N PHE A 205 -6.54 -5.14 -2.34
CA PHE A 205 -7.12 -4.01 -3.08
C PHE A 205 -6.06 -3.04 -3.58
N VAL A 206 -5.30 -2.42 -2.66
CA VAL A 206 -4.31 -1.40 -3.03
C VAL A 206 -3.25 -1.97 -3.98
N GLN A 207 -2.75 -3.19 -3.75
CA GLN A 207 -1.78 -3.80 -4.66
C GLN A 207 -2.37 -4.37 -5.96
N SER A 208 -3.69 -4.63 -6.01
CA SER A 208 -4.38 -5.07 -7.23
C SER A 208 -4.84 -3.90 -8.12
N THR A 209 -4.76 -2.67 -7.59
CA THR A 209 -5.09 -1.45 -8.33
C THR A 209 -3.84 -0.64 -8.58
N ARG A 210 -3.86 0.13 -9.67
CA ARG A 210 -2.79 1.06 -10.02
C ARG A 210 -3.40 2.43 -10.26
N ALA A 211 -2.61 3.46 -10.04
CA ALA A 211 -2.89 4.85 -10.35
C ALA A 211 -4.19 5.39 -9.74
N LEU A 212 -4.79 4.72 -8.75
CA LEU A 212 -6.01 5.20 -8.11
C LEU A 212 -5.71 6.34 -7.14
N PHE A 213 -4.61 6.21 -6.40
CA PHE A 213 -4.17 7.16 -5.38
C PHE A 213 -2.78 7.68 -5.68
N ASN A 214 -2.46 8.84 -5.14
CA ASN A 214 -1.09 9.37 -5.11
C ASN A 214 -0.18 8.57 -4.17
N TRP A 215 -0.70 7.77 -3.24
CA TRP A 215 0.12 6.96 -2.34
C TRP A 215 0.62 5.70 -3.04
N GLN A 216 1.94 5.48 -3.03
CA GLN A 216 2.56 4.20 -3.36
C GLN A 216 2.06 3.10 -2.42
N ALA A 217 2.03 1.85 -2.89
CA ALA A 217 1.51 0.72 -2.13
C ALA A 217 2.15 0.58 -0.73
N TRP A 218 3.47 0.82 -0.60
CA TRP A 218 4.16 0.75 0.70
C TRP A 218 3.79 1.88 1.66
N HIS A 219 3.39 3.07 1.18
CA HIS A 219 3.00 4.18 2.06
C HIS A 219 1.75 3.83 2.87
N TRP A 220 0.88 2.96 2.35
CA TRP A 220 -0.28 2.47 3.09
C TRP A 220 0.09 1.63 4.31
N TYR A 221 1.30 1.07 4.37
CA TYR A 221 1.80 0.33 5.53
C TYR A 221 2.60 1.21 6.50
N MET A 222 2.86 2.47 6.16
CA MET A 222 3.69 3.36 6.96
C MET A 222 2.84 4.15 7.98
N PRO A 223 3.10 4.02 9.30
CA PRO A 223 2.35 4.74 10.34
C PRO A 223 2.32 6.26 10.15
N ALA A 224 3.40 6.83 9.61
CA ALA A 224 3.50 8.27 9.34
C ALA A 224 2.43 8.77 8.34
N PHE A 225 1.93 7.90 7.47
CA PHE A 225 0.88 8.21 6.50
C PHE A 225 -0.52 7.88 7.04
N ASN A 226 -0.70 6.71 7.65
CA ASN A 226 -2.03 6.15 7.90
C ASN A 226 -2.53 6.30 9.36
N ALA A 227 -1.69 6.60 10.34
CA ALA A 227 -2.05 6.42 11.76
C ALA A 227 -3.26 7.24 12.21
N LYS A 228 -3.48 8.43 11.62
CA LYS A 228 -4.64 9.28 11.93
C LYS A 228 -5.95 8.81 11.30
N ALA A 229 -5.87 7.90 10.33
CA ALA A 229 -7.02 7.35 9.63
C ALA A 229 -7.45 6.00 10.19
N MET A 230 -6.61 5.33 10.97
CA MET A 230 -6.94 4.07 11.63
C MET A 230 -7.94 4.29 12.77
N ILE A 231 -8.81 3.30 13.01
CA ILE A 231 -9.73 3.30 14.14
C ILE A 231 -8.99 3.51 15.48
N SER A 232 -9.49 4.44 16.29
CA SER A 232 -8.89 4.77 17.58
C SER A 232 -9.39 3.89 18.73
N ASP A 233 -8.66 3.88 19.85
CA ASP A 233 -9.09 3.21 21.09
C ASP A 233 -10.41 3.77 21.63
N ALA A 234 -10.63 5.07 21.45
CA ALA A 234 -11.87 5.72 21.88
C ALA A 234 -13.06 5.20 21.07
N GLU A 235 -12.90 5.04 19.75
CA GLU A 235 -13.93 4.48 18.88
C GLU A 235 -14.18 2.99 19.19
N LEU A 236 -13.12 2.19 19.34
CA LEU A 236 -13.22 0.79 19.76
C LEU A 236 -13.95 0.65 21.10
N THR A 237 -13.56 1.46 22.08
CA THR A 237 -14.23 1.48 23.38
C THR A 237 -15.71 1.81 23.22
N ALA A 238 -16.06 2.85 22.45
CA ALA A 238 -17.45 3.22 22.22
C ALA A 238 -18.26 2.10 21.54
N ILE A 239 -17.64 1.30 20.66
CA ILE A 239 -18.28 0.12 20.06
C ILE A 239 -18.55 -0.95 21.12
N PHE A 240 -17.54 -1.32 21.93
CA PHE A 240 -17.71 -2.37 22.94
C PHE A 240 -18.72 -2.00 24.03
N LYS A 241 -18.78 -0.71 24.41
CA LYS A 241 -19.76 -0.20 25.37
C LYS A 241 -21.22 -0.39 24.95
N LYS A 242 -21.51 -0.54 23.66
CA LYS A 242 -22.87 -0.84 23.18
C LYS A 242 -23.33 -2.25 23.55
N GLY A 243 -22.41 -3.17 23.84
CA GLY A 243 -22.72 -4.55 24.19
C GLY A 243 -23.27 -5.41 23.04
N VAL A 244 -23.31 -4.88 21.81
CA VAL A 244 -23.79 -5.57 20.61
C VAL A 244 -22.75 -5.42 19.50
N PRO A 245 -22.37 -6.51 18.79
CA PRO A 245 -21.39 -6.42 17.70
C PRO A 245 -21.96 -5.60 16.53
N PRO A 246 -21.17 -4.71 15.92
CA PRO A 246 -21.57 -4.02 14.69
C PRO A 246 -21.61 -5.01 13.52
N GLN A 247 -22.38 -4.69 12.47
CA GLN A 247 -22.36 -5.47 11.22
C GLN A 247 -20.99 -5.43 10.53
N SER A 248 -20.26 -4.33 10.68
CA SER A 248 -18.91 -4.14 10.17
C SER A 248 -18.15 -3.13 11.03
N TYR A 249 -16.84 -3.31 11.14
CA TYR A 249 -15.90 -2.35 11.72
C TYR A 249 -15.25 -1.54 10.60
N THR A 250 -15.38 -0.21 10.66
CA THR A 250 -14.56 0.67 9.81
C THR A 250 -13.18 0.82 10.47
N ILE A 251 -12.18 0.13 9.93
CA ILE A 251 -10.82 0.07 10.50
C ILE A 251 -9.92 1.21 10.02
N PHE A 252 -10.26 1.79 8.87
CA PHE A 252 -9.58 2.94 8.29
C PHE A 252 -10.61 3.86 7.66
N ARG A 253 -10.46 5.17 7.88
CA ARG A 253 -11.29 6.20 7.28
C ARG A 253 -10.51 7.48 7.10
N THR A 254 -10.48 7.99 5.87
CA THR A 254 -9.89 9.29 5.59
C THR A 254 -10.65 10.02 4.48
N LYS A 255 -10.55 11.35 4.48
CA LYS A 255 -11.08 12.18 3.41
C LYS A 255 -9.93 12.59 2.49
N ALA A 256 -10.04 12.24 1.21
CA ALA A 256 -9.08 12.65 0.20
C ALA A 256 -9.18 14.16 -0.08
N VAL A 257 -8.12 14.76 -0.62
CA VAL A 257 -8.08 16.19 -0.98
C VAL A 257 -9.23 16.59 -1.91
N GLY A 258 -9.63 15.69 -2.83
CA GLY A 258 -10.75 15.91 -3.75
C GLY A 258 -12.15 15.81 -3.13
N GLY A 259 -12.26 15.55 -1.82
CA GLY A 259 -13.52 15.48 -1.10
C GLY A 259 -14.07 14.06 -0.92
N GLN A 260 -13.53 13.07 -1.62
CA GLN A 260 -13.96 11.68 -1.53
C GLN A 260 -13.67 11.09 -0.15
N TRP A 261 -14.57 10.25 0.34
CA TRP A 261 -14.31 9.42 1.51
C TRP A 261 -13.72 8.09 1.10
N VAL A 262 -12.63 7.68 1.74
CA VAL A 262 -12.01 6.37 1.57
C VAL A 262 -12.14 5.62 2.89
N GLU A 263 -12.85 4.50 2.86
CA GLU A 263 -13.14 3.68 4.03
C GLU A 263 -12.73 2.22 3.79
N PHE A 264 -12.11 1.60 4.79
CA PHE A 264 -11.91 0.15 4.84
C PHE A 264 -12.73 -0.46 5.97
N LYS A 265 -13.47 -1.51 5.63
CA LYS A 265 -14.39 -2.19 6.52
C LYS A 265 -14.10 -3.69 6.55
N THR A 266 -14.23 -4.29 7.72
CA THR A 266 -14.23 -5.76 7.89
C THR A 266 -15.41 -6.16 8.77
N ASN A 267 -16.01 -7.32 8.53
CA ASN A 267 -16.98 -7.91 9.48
C ASN A 267 -16.30 -8.81 10.52
N GLY A 268 -14.97 -8.95 10.49
CA GLY A 268 -14.21 -9.83 11.36
C GLY A 268 -14.38 -11.32 11.04
N ASN A 269 -14.93 -11.67 9.89
CA ASN A 269 -15.16 -13.05 9.45
C ASN A 269 -14.81 -13.23 7.96
N GLY A 270 -13.67 -12.67 7.55
CA GLY A 270 -13.14 -12.83 6.19
C GLY A 270 -13.91 -12.11 5.08
N PHE A 271 -14.73 -11.10 5.43
CA PHE A 271 -15.27 -10.14 4.46
C PHE A 271 -14.59 -8.78 4.64
N TYR A 272 -13.97 -8.28 3.57
CA TYR A 272 -13.32 -6.98 3.52
C TYR A 272 -13.95 -6.13 2.42
N GLU A 273 -14.11 -4.85 2.71
CA GLU A 273 -14.63 -3.87 1.77
C GLU A 273 -13.80 -2.59 1.82
N MET A 274 -13.36 -2.11 0.64
CA MET A 274 -12.90 -0.74 0.46
C MET A 274 -13.98 0.02 -0.28
N VAL A 275 -14.44 1.13 0.29
CA VAL A 275 -15.39 2.02 -0.37
C VAL A 275 -14.78 3.39 -0.54
N ILE A 276 -14.83 3.87 -1.78
CA ILE A 276 -14.51 5.24 -2.17
C ILE A 276 -15.83 5.88 -2.54
N THR A 277 -16.26 6.90 -1.82
CA THR A 277 -17.54 7.59 -2.06
C THR A 277 -17.28 8.99 -2.57
N ASN A 278 -17.86 9.32 -3.72
CA ASN A 278 -17.79 10.66 -4.31
C ASN A 278 -18.68 11.64 -3.51
N PRO A 279 -18.27 12.92 -3.40
CA PRO A 279 -19.05 13.96 -2.75
C PRO A 279 -20.34 14.30 -3.50
#